data_AF-A0A319EAQ3-F1
#
_entry.id   AF-A0A319EAQ3-F1
#
_cell.length_a   1.000
_cell.length_b   1.000
_cell.length_c   1.000
_cell.angle_alpha   90.00
_cell.angle_beta   90.00
_cell.angle_gamma   90.00
#
_symmetry.space_group_name_H-M   'P 1'
#
loop_
_entity.id
_entity.type
_entity.pdbx_description
1 polymer ?
#
loop_
_entity_poly.entity_id
_entity_poly.type
_entity_poly.pdbx_seq_one_letter_code
_entity_poly.pdbx_strand_id
1 'polypeptide(L)'
;MEAADLLPLLEQLDDNIDDLEEALKPILDSSVVATSKKLPVLDKAKFHVLVTYALESLIFSYLRLHGVNAKEHSVFRELIRVKQYFAKITALETEPEKRTLTLDKQAASRFIKHGLAGNDKFDLERKEQEAKEKARAQLKASLLAKKADPAQKSGNSDSEAGEDDDAKPAKPAVKTQEKRNKRREKQKKKISKEEHTEGKKERRKKKDEMRKAKKLK
;
A
#
# COMPACT_ATOMS: atom_id res chain seq x y z
N MET A 1 -39.12 46.99 -3.72
CA MET A 1 -38.78 45.85 -2.84
C MET A 1 -39.23 46.22 -1.46
N GLU A 2 -39.94 45.33 -0.77
CA GLU A 2 -40.18 45.52 0.66
C GLU A 2 -38.83 45.51 1.38
N ALA A 3 -38.67 46.36 2.40
CA ALA A 3 -37.54 46.24 3.30
C ALA A 3 -37.77 44.98 4.13
N ALA A 4 -37.05 43.90 3.80
CA ALA A 4 -37.04 42.70 4.62
C ALA A 4 -36.65 43.09 6.06
N ASP A 5 -37.33 42.51 7.05
CA ASP A 5 -37.00 42.81 8.44
C ASP A 5 -35.57 42.34 8.73
N LEU A 6 -34.70 43.30 9.01
CA LEU A 6 -33.28 43.07 9.24
C LEU A 6 -32.99 42.71 10.70
N LEU A 7 -33.94 42.91 11.62
CA LEU A 7 -33.76 42.62 13.04
C LEU A 7 -33.51 41.13 13.30
N PRO A 8 -34.32 40.16 12.82
CA PRO A 8 -34.04 38.73 13.01
C PRO A 8 -32.77 38.27 12.29
N LEU A 9 -32.35 38.94 11.22
CA LEU A 9 -31.09 38.66 10.52
C LEU A 9 -29.86 39.21 11.25
N LEU A 10 -30.03 40.25 12.07
CA LEU A 10 -29.00 40.82 12.93
C LEU A 10 -28.89 40.03 14.26
N GLU A 11 -30.02 39.70 14.88
CA GLU A 11 -30.11 38.82 16.05
C GLU A 11 -29.45 37.46 15.76
N GLN A 12 -29.81 36.82 14.63
CA GLN A 12 -29.14 35.60 14.18
C GLN A 12 -27.63 35.80 13.92
N LEU A 13 -27.18 36.99 13.49
CA LEU A 13 -25.75 37.24 13.28
C LEU A 13 -25.00 37.39 14.61
N ASP A 14 -25.62 37.99 15.62
CA ASP A 14 -25.09 38.10 16.99
C ASP A 14 -24.92 36.70 17.60
N ASP A 15 -25.97 35.86 17.56
CA ASP A 15 -25.93 34.46 18.01
C ASP A 15 -24.77 33.68 17.35
N ASN A 16 -24.60 33.82 16.03
CA ASN A 16 -23.54 33.15 15.27
C ASN A 16 -22.13 33.68 15.59
N ILE A 17 -22.00 34.89 16.14
CA ILE A 17 -20.72 35.44 16.58
C ILE A 17 -20.38 34.91 17.97
N ASP A 18 -21.33 34.89 18.91
CA ASP A 18 -21.14 34.33 20.26
C ASP A 18 -20.80 32.82 20.22
N ASP A 19 -21.52 32.02 19.42
CA ASP A 19 -21.23 30.61 19.16
C ASP A 19 -19.80 30.42 18.62
N LEU A 20 -19.38 31.30 17.70
CA LEU A 20 -18.07 31.23 17.06
C LEU A 20 -16.94 31.69 18.01
N GLU A 21 -17.18 32.69 18.85
CA GLU A 21 -16.24 33.07 19.90
C GLU A 21 -16.07 31.93 20.91
N GLU A 22 -17.15 31.25 21.34
CA GLU A 22 -17.03 30.08 22.21
C GLU A 22 -16.25 28.94 21.55
N ALA A 23 -16.56 28.61 20.29
CA ALA A 23 -15.83 27.60 19.54
C ALA A 23 -14.33 27.94 19.34
N LEU A 24 -13.97 29.23 19.31
CA LEU A 24 -12.59 29.69 19.11
C LEU A 24 -11.83 29.97 20.41
N LYS A 25 -12.47 30.23 21.56
CA LYS A 25 -11.83 30.49 22.88
C LYS A 25 -10.62 29.56 23.14
N PRO A 26 -10.70 28.22 23.02
CA PRO A 26 -9.56 27.33 23.26
C PRO A 26 -8.34 27.54 22.34
N ILE A 27 -8.53 28.13 21.16
CA ILE A 27 -7.49 28.41 20.15
C ILE A 27 -6.97 29.85 20.28
N LEU A 28 -7.76 30.75 20.88
CA LEU A 28 -7.36 32.11 21.24
C LEU A 28 -6.53 32.11 22.53
N ASP A 29 -7.01 31.41 23.57
CA ASP A 29 -6.33 31.24 24.87
C ASP A 29 -5.03 30.42 24.75
N SER A 30 -4.95 29.51 23.78
CA SER A 30 -3.79 28.64 23.57
C SER A 30 -3.29 28.66 22.12
N SER A 31 -2.08 29.21 21.93
CA SER A 31 -1.56 29.47 20.58
C SER A 31 -1.65 28.26 19.65
N VAL A 32 -2.03 28.51 18.40
CA VAL A 32 -2.11 27.51 17.30
C VAL A 32 -0.84 26.64 17.23
N VAL A 33 0.34 27.20 17.52
CA VAL A 33 1.62 26.47 17.55
C VAL A 33 1.75 25.54 18.76
N ALA A 34 1.27 25.92 19.94
CA ALA A 34 1.29 25.06 21.13
C ALA A 34 0.29 23.89 20.99
N THR A 35 -0.92 24.16 20.49
CA THR A 35 -1.97 23.14 20.32
C THR A 35 -1.62 22.16 19.19
N SER A 36 -1.15 22.66 18.04
CA SER A 36 -0.67 21.81 16.94
C SER A 36 0.60 20.99 17.23
N LYS A 37 1.30 21.22 18.36
CA LYS A 37 2.42 20.35 18.81
C LYS A 37 1.94 19.08 19.52
N LYS A 38 0.71 19.06 20.04
CA LYS A 38 0.14 17.92 20.78
C LYS A 38 -0.56 16.90 19.88
N LEU A 39 -0.87 17.27 18.63
CA LEU A 39 -1.68 16.49 17.70
C LEU A 39 -0.83 15.52 16.84
N PRO A 40 -1.36 14.33 16.48
CA PRO A 40 -0.80 13.48 15.43
C PRO A 40 -0.69 14.21 14.08
N VAL A 41 0.15 13.71 13.18
CA VAL A 41 0.50 14.42 11.92
C VAL A 41 -0.73 14.73 11.04
N LEU A 42 -1.70 13.81 10.98
CA LEU A 42 -2.94 13.99 10.21
C LEU A 42 -3.86 15.03 10.86
N ASP A 43 -4.09 14.92 12.17
CA ASP A 43 -4.98 15.82 12.90
C ASP A 43 -4.38 17.24 13.02
N LYS A 44 -3.05 17.34 13.06
CA LYS A 44 -2.31 18.59 12.89
C LYS A 44 -2.58 19.24 11.54
N ALA A 45 -2.60 18.47 10.45
CA ALA A 45 -2.93 18.99 9.12
C ALA A 45 -4.38 19.47 9.05
N LYS A 46 -5.33 18.67 9.58
CA LYS A 46 -6.75 19.07 9.74
C LYS A 46 -6.88 20.38 10.50
N PHE A 47 -6.28 20.47 11.69
CA PHE A 47 -6.32 21.63 12.57
C PHE A 47 -5.80 22.91 11.87
N HIS A 48 -4.64 22.85 11.21
CA HIS A 48 -4.12 24.03 10.50
C HIS A 48 -5.02 24.46 9.32
N VAL A 49 -5.59 23.51 8.56
CA VAL A 49 -6.50 23.83 7.45
C VAL A 49 -7.84 24.38 7.95
N LEU A 50 -8.37 23.87 9.06
CA LEU A 50 -9.58 24.39 9.71
C LEU A 50 -9.39 25.80 10.27
N VAL A 51 -8.26 26.08 10.96
CA VAL A 51 -7.94 27.43 11.45
C VAL A 51 -7.76 28.42 10.29
N THR A 52 -7.12 28.00 9.19
CA THR A 52 -6.98 28.83 7.98
C THR A 52 -8.35 29.09 7.34
N TYR A 53 -9.20 28.07 7.23
CA TYR A 53 -10.56 28.20 6.72
C TYR A 53 -11.42 29.17 7.55
N ALA A 54 -11.34 29.10 8.89
CA ALA A 54 -12.06 30.01 9.77
C ALA A 54 -11.63 31.47 9.57
N LEU A 55 -10.32 31.74 9.51
CA LEU A 55 -9.78 33.08 9.26
C LEU A 55 -10.22 33.64 7.89
N GLU A 56 -10.10 32.85 6.83
CA GLU A 56 -10.52 33.27 5.48
C GLU A 56 -12.05 33.47 5.38
N SER A 57 -12.83 32.65 6.08
CA SER A 57 -14.30 32.77 6.13
C SER A 57 -14.75 34.00 6.92
N LEU A 58 -14.08 34.32 8.04
CA LEU A 58 -14.30 35.55 8.79
C LEU A 58 -14.02 36.79 7.95
N ILE A 59 -12.89 36.83 7.23
CA ILE A 59 -12.55 37.95 6.34
C ILE A 59 -13.55 38.04 5.18
N PHE A 60 -14.01 36.91 4.63
CA PHE A 60 -15.03 36.88 3.58
C PHE A 60 -16.38 37.43 4.06
N SER A 61 -16.81 37.10 5.28
CA SER A 61 -18.02 37.66 5.90
C SER A 61 -17.88 39.15 6.21
N TYR A 62 -16.75 39.57 6.80
CA TYR A 62 -16.42 40.97 7.07
C TYR A 62 -16.49 41.84 5.80
N LEU A 63 -15.89 41.38 4.69
CA LEU A 63 -15.95 42.09 3.40
C LEU A 63 -17.39 42.23 2.87
N ARG A 64 -18.25 41.22 3.07
CA ARG A 64 -19.67 41.28 2.69
C ARG A 64 -20.47 42.25 3.55
N LEU A 65 -20.19 42.35 4.85
CA LEU A 65 -20.81 43.35 5.74
C LEU A 65 -20.41 44.78 5.33
N HIS A 66 -19.18 44.97 4.88
CA HIS A 66 -18.71 46.24 4.28
C HIS A 66 -19.17 46.47 2.82
N GLY A 67 -20.10 45.66 2.28
CA GLY A 67 -20.65 45.83 0.94
C GLY A 67 -19.69 45.51 -0.21
N VAL A 68 -18.50 44.97 0.07
CA VAL A 68 -17.50 44.60 -0.94
C VAL A 68 -17.89 43.25 -1.58
N ASN A 69 -17.73 43.12 -2.90
CA ASN A 69 -17.95 41.85 -3.59
C ASN A 69 -16.83 40.85 -3.27
N ALA A 70 -16.98 40.14 -2.14
CA ALA A 70 -15.98 39.22 -1.62
C ALA A 70 -15.65 38.03 -2.55
N LYS A 71 -16.44 37.79 -3.64
CA LYS A 71 -16.14 36.80 -4.68
C LYS A 71 -15.10 37.26 -5.70
N GLU A 72 -15.02 38.57 -5.95
CA GLU A 72 -14.00 39.20 -6.80
C GLU A 72 -12.74 39.53 -6.01
N HIS A 73 -12.86 39.59 -4.67
CA HIS A 73 -11.73 39.81 -3.78
C HIS A 73 -10.78 38.59 -3.71
N SER A 74 -9.50 38.88 -3.44
CA SER A 74 -8.42 37.87 -3.35
C SER A 74 -8.71 36.72 -2.36
N VAL A 75 -9.46 36.99 -1.30
CA VAL A 75 -9.88 35.99 -0.29
C VAL A 75 -10.64 34.82 -0.91
N PHE A 76 -11.42 35.02 -1.98
CA PHE A 76 -12.12 33.91 -2.64
C PHE A 76 -11.14 32.93 -3.32
N ARG A 77 -9.98 33.40 -3.77
CA ARG A 77 -8.91 32.55 -4.32
C ARG A 77 -8.26 31.70 -3.24
N GLU A 78 -8.07 32.25 -2.04
CA GLU A 78 -7.52 31.49 -0.92
C GLU A 78 -8.54 30.48 -0.39
N LEU A 79 -9.84 30.81 -0.32
CA LEU A 79 -10.89 29.83 0.00
C LEU A 79 -10.92 28.64 -0.99
N ILE A 80 -10.70 28.90 -2.28
CA ILE A 80 -10.53 27.84 -3.30
C ILE A 80 -9.26 27.01 -3.02
N ARG A 81 -8.17 27.63 -2.58
CA ARG A 81 -6.90 26.96 -2.22
C ARG A 81 -7.06 26.11 -0.95
N VAL A 82 -7.78 26.58 0.07
CA VAL A 82 -8.15 25.82 1.27
C VAL A 82 -9.00 24.61 0.92
N LYS A 83 -9.98 24.75 0.00
CA LYS A 83 -10.74 23.61 -0.54
C LYS A 83 -9.85 22.54 -1.20
N GLN A 84 -8.75 22.93 -1.86
CA GLN A 84 -7.77 21.97 -2.39
C GLN A 84 -6.97 21.26 -1.29
N TYR A 85 -6.75 21.88 -0.12
CA TYR A 85 -6.10 21.22 1.01
C TYR A 85 -7.03 20.25 1.73
N PHE A 86 -8.32 20.59 1.91
CA PHE A 86 -9.33 19.63 2.37
C PHE A 86 -9.36 18.39 1.47
N ALA A 87 -9.43 18.57 0.14
CA ALA A 87 -9.43 17.43 -0.80
C ALA A 87 -8.19 16.53 -0.67
N LYS A 88 -7.00 17.09 -0.41
CA LYS A 88 -5.77 16.31 -0.16
C LYS A 88 -5.85 15.52 1.15
N ILE A 89 -6.39 16.14 2.21
CA ILE A 89 -6.57 15.48 3.51
C ILE A 89 -7.58 14.34 3.40
N THR A 90 -8.74 14.57 2.77
CA THR A 90 -9.75 13.52 2.54
C THR A 90 -9.21 12.36 1.69
N ALA A 91 -8.36 12.62 0.69
CA ALA A 91 -7.72 11.55 -0.08
C ALA A 91 -6.78 10.69 0.79
N LEU A 92 -5.99 11.32 1.68
CA LEU A 92 -5.11 10.63 2.63
C LEU A 92 -5.87 9.86 3.73
N GLU A 93 -7.14 10.20 3.98
CA GLU A 93 -8.02 9.47 4.91
C GLU A 93 -8.74 8.28 4.26
N THR A 94 -9.10 8.40 2.98
CA THR A 94 -9.96 7.44 2.28
C THR A 94 -9.18 6.41 1.47
N GLU A 95 -8.01 6.75 0.94
CA GLU A 95 -7.12 5.80 0.29
C GLU A 95 -6.12 5.20 1.29
N PRO A 96 -6.19 3.90 1.62
CA PRO A 96 -5.09 3.25 2.34
C PRO A 96 -3.87 3.25 1.42
N GLU A 97 -2.87 4.09 1.71
CA GLU A 97 -1.71 4.37 0.85
C GLU A 97 -0.98 3.08 0.43
N LYS A 98 -1.36 2.51 -0.72
CA LYS A 98 -0.74 1.32 -1.30
C LYS A 98 0.62 1.70 -1.86
N ARG A 99 1.60 1.80 -0.97
CA ARG A 99 3.03 2.09 -1.24
C ARG A 99 3.46 1.54 -2.59
N THR A 100 3.51 2.40 -3.60
CA THR A 100 3.82 2.02 -4.98
C THR A 100 5.21 1.40 -5.09
N LEU A 101 6.13 1.88 -4.23
CA LEU A 101 7.43 1.28 -3.96
C LEU A 101 7.32 0.07 -3.01
N THR A 102 6.67 -1.01 -3.47
CA THR A 102 6.84 -2.32 -2.84
C THR A 102 8.18 -2.92 -3.26
N LEU A 103 9.04 -3.23 -2.29
CA LEU A 103 10.34 -3.85 -2.54
C LEU A 103 10.15 -5.33 -2.91
N ASP A 104 10.51 -5.72 -4.14
CA ASP A 104 10.49 -7.12 -4.56
C ASP A 104 11.52 -7.92 -3.76
N LYS A 105 11.02 -8.58 -2.71
CA LYS A 105 11.79 -9.45 -1.82
C LYS A 105 12.44 -10.61 -2.57
N GLN A 106 11.88 -11.07 -3.70
CA GLN A 106 12.50 -12.10 -4.53
C GLN A 106 13.66 -11.55 -5.35
N ALA A 107 13.52 -10.40 -6.01
CA ALA A 107 14.62 -9.75 -6.72
C ALA A 107 15.77 -9.40 -5.76
N ALA A 108 15.46 -8.79 -4.62
CA ALA A 108 16.46 -8.51 -3.58
C ALA A 108 17.16 -9.79 -3.09
N SER A 109 16.40 -10.88 -2.85
CA SER A 109 16.99 -12.19 -2.50
C SER A 109 17.89 -12.77 -3.60
N ARG A 110 17.59 -12.51 -4.89
CA ARG A 110 18.44 -12.94 -6.01
C ARG A 110 19.72 -12.12 -6.09
N PHE A 111 19.65 -10.80 -5.92
CA PHE A 111 20.84 -9.94 -5.87
C PHE A 111 21.75 -10.29 -4.69
N ILE A 112 21.18 -10.49 -3.49
CA ILE A 112 21.95 -10.92 -2.31
C ILE A 112 22.59 -12.29 -2.54
N LYS A 113 21.84 -13.28 -3.04
CA LYS A 113 22.39 -14.62 -3.33
C LYS A 113 23.47 -14.62 -4.41
N HIS A 114 23.36 -13.74 -5.42
CA HIS A 114 24.41 -13.59 -6.43
C HIS A 114 25.64 -12.82 -5.91
N GLY A 115 25.45 -11.84 -5.02
CA GLY A 115 26.56 -11.15 -4.34
C GLY A 115 27.32 -12.02 -3.33
N LEU A 116 26.70 -13.12 -2.86
CA LEU A 116 27.29 -14.12 -1.96
C LEU A 116 27.69 -15.42 -2.69
N ALA A 117 27.45 -15.53 -4.01
CA ALA A 117 27.81 -16.72 -4.78
C ALA A 117 29.33 -16.85 -4.89
N GLY A 118 29.87 -17.99 -4.45
CA GLY A 118 31.31 -18.18 -4.20
C GLY A 118 31.64 -18.47 -2.73
N ASN A 119 30.70 -18.25 -1.80
CA ASN A 119 30.84 -18.62 -0.39
C ASN A 119 30.35 -20.06 -0.10
N ASP A 120 30.49 -20.97 -1.07
CA ASP A 120 29.73 -22.23 -1.17
C ASP A 120 29.91 -23.19 0.01
N LYS A 121 31.03 -23.12 0.73
CA LYS A 121 31.30 -23.93 1.94
C LYS A 121 30.29 -23.63 3.05
N PHE A 122 30.18 -22.36 3.44
CA PHE A 122 29.22 -21.91 4.45
C PHE A 122 27.78 -22.13 3.98
N ASP A 123 27.54 -22.04 2.67
CA ASP A 123 26.24 -22.30 2.08
C ASP A 123 25.88 -23.80 2.11
N LEU A 124 26.85 -24.72 2.17
CA LEU A 124 26.64 -26.16 2.43
C LEU A 124 26.46 -26.44 3.92
N GLU A 125 27.34 -25.92 4.77
CA GLU A 125 27.26 -26.05 6.24
C GLU A 125 25.90 -25.57 6.79
N ARG A 126 25.39 -24.44 6.28
CA ARG A 126 24.07 -23.93 6.65
C ARG A 126 22.92 -24.86 6.22
N LYS A 127 23.02 -25.48 5.04
CA LYS A 127 22.03 -26.47 4.57
C LYS A 127 22.07 -27.74 5.41
N GLU A 128 23.26 -28.18 5.84
CA GLU A 128 23.40 -29.33 6.75
C GLU A 128 22.81 -29.02 8.14
N GLN A 129 23.14 -27.85 8.72
CA GLN A 129 22.55 -27.39 9.98
C GLN A 129 21.03 -27.31 9.90
N GLU A 130 20.48 -26.64 8.88
CA GLU A 130 19.03 -26.58 8.65
C GLU A 130 18.38 -27.96 8.49
N ALA A 131 19.03 -28.90 7.79
CA ALA A 131 18.52 -30.26 7.63
C ALA A 131 18.54 -31.03 8.96
N LYS A 132 19.62 -30.90 9.73
CA LYS A 132 19.81 -31.52 11.05
C LYS A 132 18.82 -30.98 12.08
N GLU A 133 18.54 -29.67 12.05
CA GLU A 133 17.51 -29.04 12.89
C GLU A 133 16.10 -29.47 12.48
N LYS A 134 15.78 -29.49 11.18
CA LYS A 134 14.46 -29.96 10.69
C LYS A 134 14.22 -31.43 11.04
N ALA A 135 15.21 -32.30 10.87
CA ALA A 135 15.15 -33.69 11.30
C ALA A 135 14.98 -33.82 12.83
N ARG A 136 15.74 -33.06 13.62
CA ARG A 136 15.61 -33.04 15.09
C ARG A 136 14.24 -32.52 15.55
N ALA A 137 13.68 -31.52 14.86
CA ALA A 137 12.35 -31.00 15.13
C ALA A 137 11.25 -32.00 14.77
N GLN A 138 11.37 -32.68 13.62
CA GLN A 138 10.44 -33.76 13.21
C GLN A 138 10.47 -34.94 14.20
N LEU A 139 11.67 -35.40 14.61
CA LEU A 139 11.82 -36.44 15.62
C LEU A 139 11.25 -36.01 16.98
N LYS A 140 11.48 -34.76 17.40
CA LYS A 140 10.89 -34.23 18.65
C LYS A 140 9.36 -34.14 18.55
N ALA A 141 8.81 -33.77 17.40
CA ALA A 141 7.37 -33.70 17.16
C ALA A 141 6.72 -35.09 17.16
N SER A 142 7.31 -36.09 16.49
CA SER A 142 6.79 -37.46 16.49
C SER A 142 6.89 -38.12 17.87
N LEU A 143 7.93 -37.83 18.65
CA LEU A 143 8.06 -38.28 20.03
C LEU A 143 7.06 -37.60 20.97
N LEU A 144 6.69 -36.33 20.72
CA LEU A 144 5.63 -35.64 21.45
C LEU A 144 4.25 -36.22 21.11
N ALA A 145 3.95 -36.44 19.83
CA ALA A 145 2.71 -37.09 19.39
C ALA A 145 2.56 -38.48 20.03
N LYS A 146 3.59 -39.34 19.94
CA LYS A 146 3.60 -40.68 20.55
C LYS A 146 3.57 -40.67 22.10
N LYS A 147 3.69 -39.51 22.75
CA LYS A 147 3.62 -39.35 24.21
C LYS A 147 2.36 -38.61 24.66
N ALA A 148 1.49 -38.23 23.74
CA ALA A 148 0.17 -37.67 24.03
C ALA A 148 -0.88 -38.76 24.35
N ASP A 149 -0.64 -40.01 23.93
CA ASP A 149 -1.50 -41.18 24.18
C ASP A 149 -1.02 -42.06 25.34
N PRO A 150 -1.72 -42.04 26.49
CA PRO A 150 -1.72 -43.15 27.44
C PRO A 150 -3.14 -43.66 27.78
N ALA A 151 -3.34 -44.97 27.60
CA ALA A 151 -4.58 -45.76 27.82
C ALA A 151 -5.72 -45.52 26.80
N GLN A 152 -6.55 -46.51 26.44
CA GLN A 152 -6.72 -47.90 26.96
C GLN A 152 -6.47 -48.99 25.89
N LYS A 153 -6.57 -50.28 26.27
CA LYS A 153 -6.33 -51.45 25.39
C LYS A 153 -7.29 -52.63 25.67
N SER A 154 -8.40 -52.68 24.93
CA SER A 154 -9.33 -53.83 24.75
C SER A 154 -10.39 -53.39 23.72
N GLY A 155 -10.51 -53.98 22.52
CA GLY A 155 -11.21 -55.26 22.26
C GLY A 155 -12.73 -55.00 22.25
N ASN A 156 -13.51 -55.17 21.18
CA ASN A 156 -13.43 -55.97 19.93
C ASN A 156 -14.28 -55.24 18.82
N SER A 157 -14.54 -55.65 17.56
CA SER A 157 -14.19 -56.73 16.59
C SER A 157 -14.96 -56.44 15.27
N ASP A 158 -14.66 -56.92 14.05
CA ASP A 158 -13.43 -57.35 13.34
C ASP A 158 -13.78 -57.57 11.84
N SER A 159 -12.83 -57.95 10.96
CA SER A 159 -12.96 -58.17 9.48
C SER A 159 -13.35 -56.93 8.62
N GLU A 160 -12.92 -56.72 7.37
CA GLU A 160 -12.09 -57.47 6.38
C GLU A 160 -10.86 -56.59 5.96
N ALA A 161 -9.64 -57.10 5.73
CA ALA A 161 -9.07 -57.98 4.68
C ALA A 161 -8.60 -57.27 3.38
N GLY A 162 -7.48 -57.74 2.79
CA GLY A 162 -6.72 -57.07 1.71
C GLY A 162 -5.42 -56.41 2.24
N GLU A 163 -4.33 -57.14 2.49
CA GLU A 163 -3.40 -57.75 1.53
C GLU A 163 -2.69 -56.75 0.59
N ASP A 164 -1.41 -56.51 0.86
CA ASP A 164 -0.42 -55.84 0.00
C ASP A 164 0.94 -56.50 0.35
N ASP A 165 1.56 -57.23 -0.60
CA ASP A 165 2.76 -58.06 -0.32
C ASP A 165 3.93 -57.82 -1.32
N ASP A 166 5.13 -58.11 -0.81
CA ASP A 166 6.38 -58.52 -1.48
C ASP A 166 7.36 -57.50 -2.13
N ALA A 167 8.62 -57.95 -2.17
CA ALA A 167 9.71 -57.65 -3.12
C ALA A 167 10.36 -56.24 -3.21
N LYS A 168 11.31 -56.02 -2.30
CA LYS A 168 12.77 -55.74 -2.53
C LYS A 168 13.29 -55.70 -4.02
N PRO A 169 14.45 -55.05 -4.32
CA PRO A 169 14.64 -53.60 -4.58
C PRO A 169 15.36 -53.27 -5.92
N ALA A 170 15.13 -52.11 -6.56
CA ALA A 170 15.91 -51.67 -7.74
C ALA A 170 16.00 -50.14 -8.00
N LYS A 171 17.01 -49.75 -8.80
CA LYS A 171 17.21 -48.45 -9.51
C LYS A 171 17.23 -48.74 -11.04
N PRO A 172 17.24 -47.76 -11.98
CA PRO A 172 16.74 -46.37 -11.98
C PRO A 172 15.84 -46.03 -13.22
N ALA A 173 15.19 -44.86 -13.27
CA ALA A 173 14.42 -44.41 -14.45
C ALA A 173 14.57 -42.89 -14.79
N VAL A 174 15.70 -42.51 -15.40
CA VAL A 174 16.06 -41.08 -15.64
C VAL A 174 15.56 -40.51 -16.99
N LYS A 175 15.26 -41.36 -17.99
CA LYS A 175 15.18 -40.93 -19.41
C LYS A 175 13.95 -40.08 -19.81
N THR A 176 12.92 -39.94 -18.98
CA THR A 176 11.63 -39.34 -19.39
C THR A 176 11.61 -37.80 -19.29
N GLN A 177 12.39 -37.19 -18.40
CA GLN A 177 12.30 -35.73 -18.14
C GLN A 177 13.01 -34.86 -19.19
N GLU A 178 14.10 -35.35 -19.79
CA GLU A 178 14.97 -34.55 -20.65
C GLU A 178 14.26 -34.06 -21.94
N LYS A 179 13.47 -34.94 -22.59
CA LYS A 179 12.65 -34.58 -23.76
C LYS A 179 11.62 -33.49 -23.44
N ARG A 180 11.10 -33.47 -22.20
CA ARG A 180 10.09 -32.47 -21.75
C ARG A 180 10.72 -31.09 -21.55
N ASN A 181 11.96 -31.02 -21.03
CA ASN A 181 12.70 -29.77 -20.89
C ASN A 181 13.13 -29.17 -22.25
N LYS A 182 13.68 -29.98 -23.17
CA LYS A 182 14.12 -29.50 -24.50
C LYS A 182 12.97 -28.90 -25.34
N ARG A 183 11.72 -29.37 -25.18
CA ARG A 183 10.54 -28.75 -25.80
C ARG A 183 10.21 -27.38 -25.20
N ARG A 184 10.29 -27.25 -23.86
CA ARG A 184 9.96 -26.02 -23.10
C ARG A 184 10.97 -24.89 -23.36
N GLU A 185 12.26 -25.22 -23.54
CA GLU A 185 13.30 -24.23 -23.88
C GLU A 185 13.11 -23.66 -25.30
N LYS A 186 12.79 -24.51 -26.30
CA LYS A 186 12.51 -24.05 -27.68
C LYS A 186 11.30 -23.10 -27.76
N GLN A 187 10.29 -23.23 -26.89
CA GLN A 187 9.20 -22.26 -26.81
C GLN A 187 9.68 -20.91 -26.25
N LYS A 188 10.43 -20.88 -25.13
CA LYS A 188 10.96 -19.63 -24.56
C LYS A 188 11.86 -18.86 -25.54
N LYS A 189 12.69 -19.56 -26.33
CA LYS A 189 13.55 -18.97 -27.38
C LYS A 189 12.79 -18.45 -28.61
N LYS A 190 11.51 -18.79 -28.80
CA LYS A 190 10.65 -18.13 -29.81
C LYS A 190 10.04 -16.84 -29.28
N ILE A 191 9.37 -16.90 -28.13
CA ILE A 191 8.66 -15.76 -27.51
C ILE A 191 9.61 -14.57 -27.34
N SER A 192 10.78 -14.79 -26.73
CA SER A 192 11.81 -13.76 -26.54
C SER A 192 12.40 -13.18 -27.84
N LYS A 193 12.25 -13.88 -28.98
CA LYS A 193 12.65 -13.37 -30.29
C LYS A 193 11.55 -12.54 -30.94
N GLU A 194 10.28 -12.91 -30.73
CA GLU A 194 9.11 -12.17 -31.21
C GLU A 194 9.00 -10.82 -30.49
N GLU A 195 8.98 -10.80 -29.14
CA GLU A 195 8.99 -9.58 -28.30
C GLU A 195 10.09 -8.60 -28.72
N HIS A 196 11.32 -9.10 -28.91
CA HIS A 196 12.48 -8.28 -29.28
C HIS A 196 12.39 -7.72 -30.72
N THR A 197 11.58 -8.32 -31.61
CA THR A 197 11.27 -7.73 -32.92
C THR A 197 10.17 -6.67 -32.86
N GLU A 198 9.17 -6.81 -31.98
CA GLU A 198 8.10 -5.83 -31.81
C GLU A 198 8.61 -4.53 -31.21
N GLY A 199 9.36 -4.59 -30.10
CA GLY A 199 9.99 -3.40 -29.51
C GLY A 199 10.95 -2.68 -30.48
N LYS A 200 11.52 -3.39 -31.47
CA LYS A 200 12.35 -2.81 -32.53
C LYS A 200 11.53 -2.16 -33.66
N LYS A 201 10.29 -2.60 -33.91
CA LYS A 201 9.31 -1.92 -34.79
C LYS A 201 8.75 -0.65 -34.11
N GLU A 202 8.38 -0.74 -32.84
CA GLU A 202 7.78 0.38 -32.11
C GLU A 202 8.74 1.57 -31.95
N ARG A 203 10.01 1.29 -31.56
CA ARG A 203 11.06 2.32 -31.48
C ARG A 203 11.41 2.95 -32.84
N ARG A 204 11.08 2.30 -33.97
CA ARG A 204 11.15 2.93 -35.30
C ARG A 204 9.98 3.88 -35.53
N LYS A 205 8.72 3.43 -35.32
CA LYS A 205 7.52 4.29 -35.43
C LYS A 205 7.67 5.60 -34.65
N LYS A 206 8.00 5.53 -33.35
CA LYS A 206 8.21 6.71 -32.49
C LYS A 206 9.32 7.65 -33.00
N LYS A 207 10.38 7.11 -33.61
CA LYS A 207 11.47 7.92 -34.20
C LYS A 207 11.04 8.65 -35.47
N ASP A 208 10.20 8.03 -36.29
CA ASP A 208 9.70 8.62 -37.53
C ASP A 208 8.52 9.58 -37.29
N GLU A 209 7.73 9.37 -36.24
CA GLU A 209 6.76 10.33 -35.70
C GLU A 209 7.45 11.61 -35.20
N MET A 210 8.51 11.49 -34.38
CA MET A 210 9.33 12.64 -33.97
C MET A 210 9.93 13.39 -35.17
N ARG A 211 10.32 12.68 -36.23
CA ARG A 211 10.84 13.29 -37.47
C ARG A 211 9.79 14.00 -38.29
N LYS A 212 8.52 13.55 -38.26
CA LYS A 212 7.39 14.30 -38.84
C LYS A 212 7.06 15.54 -38.01
N ALA A 213 6.96 15.40 -36.69
CA ALA A 213 6.69 16.53 -35.78
C ALA A 213 7.74 17.65 -35.91
N LYS A 214 9.03 17.29 -36.06
CA LYS A 214 10.13 18.25 -36.31
C LYS A 214 10.24 18.75 -37.77
N LYS A 215 9.22 18.53 -38.59
CA LYS A 215 9.05 19.11 -39.95
C LYS A 215 7.75 19.94 -40.10
N LEU A 216 6.98 20.10 -39.02
CA LEU A 216 5.81 21.03 -38.96
C LEU A 216 6.12 22.23 -38.04
N LYS A 217 7.40 22.57 -37.92
CA LYS A 217 7.97 23.83 -37.42
C LYS A 217 9.15 24.20 -38.30
#